data_AF-A0A1X7UAE9-F1
#
_entry.id   AF-A0A1X7UAE9-F1
#
_cell.length_a   1.000
_cell.length_b   1.000
_cell.length_c   1.000
_cell.angle_alpha   90.00
_cell.angle_beta   90.00
_cell.angle_gamma   90.00
#
_symmetry.space_group_name_H-M   'P 1'
#
loop_
_entity.id
_entity.type
_entity.pdbx_description
1 polymer ?
#
loop_
_entity_poly.entity_id
_entity_poly.type
_entity_poly.pdbx_seq_one_letter_code
_entity_poly.pdbx_strand_id
1 'polypeptide(L)'
;MRQHYRDQPIVATDWPPKIGKDYFGRLALVEKKESYSTQAKSDWYRIRGQVDKMLELPENKEISVEDVLQPTDSSVSLRVVIDGPPGIGKTTLCRKLLNMWSNGPLVYQQYDLVLYCPLRDSKIAEATTLADLFVRQRYEVPMVTEWFEKRNGEGLLIIFDGWDELSEQLRQSSLAASIIHRKQLDQCSAI
;
A
#
# COMPACT_ATOMS: atom_id res chain seq x y z
N MET A 1 -13.45 15.18 -0.84
CA MET A 1 -12.83 13.88 -1.23
C MET A 1 -12.90 12.81 -0.14
N ARG A 2 -12.51 13.06 1.12
CA ARG A 2 -12.61 12.05 2.21
C ARG A 2 -13.98 11.38 2.37
N GLN A 3 -15.07 12.14 2.22
CA GLN A 3 -16.44 11.60 2.33
C GLN A 3 -16.74 10.50 1.30
N HIS A 4 -16.16 10.54 0.09
CA HIS A 4 -16.42 9.53 -0.94
C HIS A 4 -15.85 8.15 -0.63
N TYR A 5 -14.81 8.07 0.20
CA TYR A 5 -14.27 6.78 0.66
C TYR A 5 -15.08 6.19 1.82
N ARG A 6 -15.81 7.03 2.55
CA ARG A 6 -16.67 6.61 3.67
C ARG A 6 -17.85 5.77 3.20
N ASP A 7 -18.35 6.09 2.01
CA ASP A 7 -19.57 5.50 1.46
C ASP A 7 -19.28 4.32 0.50
N GLN A 8 -18.00 4.00 0.25
CA GLN A 8 -17.64 2.86 -0.60
C GLN A 8 -17.70 1.54 0.20
N PRO A 9 -18.52 0.56 -0.23
CA PRO A 9 -18.48 -0.76 0.35
C PRO A 9 -17.14 -1.42 0.02
N ILE A 10 -16.40 -1.80 1.07
CA ILE A 10 -15.06 -2.42 0.96
C ILE A 10 -15.13 -3.79 0.26
N VAL A 11 -16.31 -4.43 0.25
CA VAL A 11 -16.56 -5.76 -0.29
C VAL A 11 -17.79 -5.71 -1.20
N ALA A 12 -17.62 -6.11 -2.46
CA ALA A 12 -18.74 -6.38 -3.34
C ALA A 12 -19.44 -7.65 -2.84
N THR A 13 -20.69 -7.50 -2.39
CA THR A 13 -21.68 -8.57 -2.15
C THR A 13 -21.17 -9.82 -1.41
N ASP A 14 -21.30 -9.76 -0.09
CA ASP A 14 -21.58 -10.84 0.86
C ASP A 14 -21.31 -12.29 0.42
N TRP A 15 -20.03 -12.69 0.41
CA TRP A 15 -19.59 -14.05 0.71
C TRP A 15 -18.10 -14.07 1.06
N PRO A 16 -17.65 -14.57 2.23
CA PRO A 16 -18.43 -15.08 3.37
C PRO A 16 -19.04 -13.95 4.25
N PRO A 17 -19.97 -14.28 5.18
CA PRO A 17 -20.69 -13.29 5.99
C PRO A 17 -19.77 -12.46 6.88
N LYS A 18 -20.13 -11.19 7.09
CA LYS A 18 -19.47 -10.30 8.06
C LYS A 18 -19.54 -10.89 9.47
N ILE A 19 -18.41 -11.30 10.04
CA ILE A 19 -18.31 -11.77 11.44
C ILE A 19 -18.07 -10.56 12.36
N GLY A 20 -19.01 -9.61 12.40
CA GLY A 20 -18.92 -8.43 13.27
C GLY A 20 -18.44 -7.14 12.58
N LYS A 21 -18.41 -6.02 13.33
CA LYS A 21 -18.12 -4.68 12.80
C LYS A 21 -16.64 -4.47 12.42
N ASP A 22 -15.73 -5.24 13.04
CA ASP A 22 -14.28 -5.05 12.94
C ASP A 22 -13.55 -6.24 12.28
N TYR A 23 -14.29 -7.19 11.71
CA TYR A 23 -13.71 -8.44 11.22
C TYR A 23 -13.31 -8.33 9.76
N PHE A 24 -12.19 -7.65 9.57
CA PHE A 24 -11.28 -7.93 8.46
C PHE A 24 -10.57 -9.24 8.84
N GLY A 25 -10.46 -10.22 7.94
CA GLY A 25 -9.92 -11.55 8.26
C GLY A 25 -8.61 -11.51 9.07
N ARG A 26 -8.29 -12.60 9.79
CA ARG A 26 -7.07 -12.66 10.61
C ARG A 26 -5.85 -12.58 9.70
N LEU A 27 -5.21 -11.42 9.67
CA LEU A 27 -3.94 -11.16 9.01
C LEU A 27 -2.93 -10.80 10.08
N ALA A 28 -1.80 -11.49 10.07
CA ALA A 28 -0.64 -11.07 10.85
C ALA A 28 0.36 -10.41 9.89
N LEU A 29 0.85 -9.25 10.28
CA LEU A 29 1.91 -8.56 9.55
C LEU A 29 3.23 -8.85 10.24
N VAL A 30 4.25 -9.13 9.45
CA VAL A 30 5.54 -9.55 9.95
C VAL A 30 6.62 -8.71 9.30
N GLU A 31 7.45 -8.07 10.13
CA GLU A 31 8.64 -7.38 9.66
C GLU A 31 9.68 -8.39 9.24
N LYS A 32 10.11 -8.29 7.98
CA LYS A 32 11.14 -9.15 7.43
C LYS A 32 12.50 -8.49 7.59
N LYS A 33 13.39 -9.08 8.39
CA LYS A 33 14.79 -8.64 8.53
C LYS A 33 15.66 -9.26 7.44
N GLU A 34 16.62 -8.50 6.90
CA GLU A 34 17.51 -8.90 5.79
C GLU A 34 18.55 -9.99 6.14
N SER A 35 18.43 -10.72 7.24
CA SER A 35 19.41 -11.74 7.61
C SER A 35 19.33 -12.96 6.67
N TYR A 36 20.38 -13.14 5.85
CA TYR A 36 20.46 -13.94 4.62
C TYR A 36 20.36 -15.49 4.73
N SER A 37 19.96 -16.08 5.86
CA SER A 37 19.80 -17.54 5.99
C SER A 37 18.34 -18.00 6.05
N THR A 38 17.44 -17.14 6.53
CA THR A 38 16.07 -17.53 6.91
C THR A 38 15.08 -17.34 5.77
N GLN A 39 15.49 -16.63 4.72
CA GLN A 39 14.71 -16.40 3.49
C GLN A 39 14.21 -17.71 2.87
N ALA A 40 15.08 -18.72 2.78
CA ALA A 40 14.73 -20.02 2.22
C ALA A 40 13.65 -20.74 3.04
N LYS A 41 13.66 -20.60 4.37
CA LYS A 41 12.69 -21.22 5.27
C LYS A 41 11.32 -20.51 5.19
N SER A 42 11.34 -19.19 5.09
CA SER A 42 10.16 -18.36 4.85
C SER A 42 9.51 -18.66 3.49
N ASP A 43 10.32 -18.71 2.41
CA ASP A 43 9.84 -19.08 1.09
C ASP A 43 9.32 -20.52 1.06
N TRP A 44 9.95 -21.43 1.79
CA TRP A 44 9.46 -22.79 1.98
C TRP A 44 8.06 -22.85 2.62
N TYR A 45 7.84 -22.11 3.70
CA TYR A 45 6.51 -22.03 4.32
C TYR A 45 5.48 -21.42 3.38
N ARG A 46 5.88 -20.41 2.59
CA ARG A 46 5.03 -19.76 1.59
C ARG A 46 4.59 -20.71 0.48
N ILE A 47 5.52 -21.51 -0.07
CA ILE A 47 5.25 -22.50 -1.11
C ILE A 47 4.35 -23.63 -0.58
N ARG A 48 4.50 -24.01 0.70
CA ARG A 48 3.73 -25.08 1.34
C ARG A 48 2.40 -24.62 1.97
N GLY A 49 2.05 -23.33 1.88
CA GLY A 49 0.85 -22.77 2.50
C GLY A 49 0.85 -22.77 4.04
N GLN A 50 2.03 -22.89 4.66
CA GLN A 50 2.20 -22.94 6.12
C GLN A 50 2.50 -21.54 6.69
N VAL A 51 1.68 -20.55 6.32
CA VAL A 51 1.91 -19.13 6.62
C VAL A 51 1.90 -18.81 8.13
N ASP A 52 1.09 -19.52 8.91
CA ASP A 52 0.98 -19.29 10.38
C ASP A 52 2.30 -19.58 11.11
N LYS A 53 3.09 -20.54 10.60
CA LYS A 53 4.39 -20.89 11.18
C LYS A 53 5.47 -19.84 10.96
N MET A 54 5.21 -18.82 10.14
CA MET A 54 6.13 -17.71 9.96
C MET A 54 6.20 -16.81 11.20
N LEU A 55 5.12 -16.71 12.00
CA LEU A 55 5.14 -15.95 13.27
C LEU A 55 5.99 -16.63 14.33
N GLU A 56 6.11 -17.95 14.28
CA GLU A 56 6.91 -18.73 15.23
C GLU A 56 8.42 -18.64 14.95
N LEU A 57 8.84 -17.96 13.88
CA LEU A 57 10.25 -17.73 13.58
C LEU A 57 10.82 -16.65 14.50
N PRO A 58 11.89 -16.91 15.26
CA PRO A 58 12.41 -15.99 16.29
C PRO A 58 12.95 -14.66 15.74
N GLU A 59 13.17 -14.57 14.43
CA GLU A 59 13.68 -13.38 13.75
C GLU A 59 12.58 -12.43 13.25
N ASN A 60 11.35 -12.95 13.19
CA ASN A 60 10.18 -12.25 12.67
C ASN A 60 9.51 -11.47 13.80
N LYS A 61 9.35 -10.17 13.60
CA LYS A 61 8.63 -9.30 14.53
C LYS A 61 7.21 -9.10 14.00
N GLU A 62 6.21 -9.45 14.79
CA GLU A 62 4.83 -9.10 14.49
C GLU A 62 4.66 -7.57 14.54
N ILE A 63 4.03 -7.00 13.52
CA ILE A 63 3.72 -5.58 13.40
C ILE A 63 2.22 -5.42 13.47
N SER A 64 1.75 -4.40 14.21
CA SER A 64 0.35 -4.00 14.14
C SER A 64 0.05 -3.29 12.81
N VAL A 65 -1.22 -3.22 12.39
CA VAL A 65 -1.57 -2.52 11.14
C VAL A 65 -1.26 -1.02 11.26
N GLU A 66 -1.41 -0.49 12.47
CA GLU A 66 -1.18 0.89 12.84
C GLU A 66 0.31 1.26 12.71
N ASP A 67 1.21 0.32 12.98
CA ASP A 67 2.65 0.57 12.95
C ASP A 67 3.26 0.43 11.53
N VAL A 68 2.50 -0.03 10.53
CA VAL A 68 2.98 -0.22 9.14
C VAL A 68 3.58 1.07 8.55
N LEU A 69 3.02 2.22 8.92
CA LEU A 69 3.47 3.53 8.45
C LEU A 69 4.15 4.37 9.53
N GLN A 70 4.59 3.74 10.62
CA GLN A 70 5.43 4.44 11.58
C GLN A 70 6.85 4.60 11.00
N PRO A 71 7.43 5.81 11.06
CA PRO A 71 8.81 6.01 10.63
C PRO A 71 9.77 5.20 11.50
N THR A 72 10.54 4.31 10.87
CA THR A 72 11.56 3.51 11.57
C THR A 72 12.84 4.29 11.84
N ASP A 73 13.14 5.30 11.00
CA ASP A 73 14.28 6.21 11.09
C ASP A 73 13.85 7.65 10.74
N SER A 74 14.71 8.62 11.01
CA SER A 74 14.54 10.07 10.75
C SER A 74 14.14 10.49 9.32
N SER A 75 13.94 9.56 8.38
CA SER A 75 13.41 9.85 7.06
C SER A 75 11.89 10.09 7.11
N VAL A 76 11.46 11.21 6.54
CA VAL A 76 10.05 11.61 6.46
C VAL A 76 9.24 10.69 5.51
N SER A 77 9.91 9.96 4.60
CA SER A 77 9.26 9.21 3.52
C SER A 77 9.51 7.69 3.54
N LEU A 78 8.42 6.92 3.60
CA LEU A 78 8.45 5.46 3.76
C LEU A 78 8.33 4.71 2.43
N ARG A 79 8.96 3.53 2.35
CA ARG A 79 8.79 2.56 1.26
C ARG A 79 8.48 1.22 1.92
N VAL A 80 7.23 0.81 1.84
CA VAL A 80 6.76 -0.44 2.43
C VAL A 80 6.44 -1.39 1.30
N VAL A 81 6.84 -2.65 1.41
CA VAL A 81 6.44 -3.70 0.47
C VAL A 81 5.66 -4.74 1.24
N ILE A 82 4.41 -4.96 0.82
CA ILE A 82 3.53 -5.97 1.40
C ILE A 82 3.59 -7.22 0.50
N ASP A 83 4.36 -8.21 0.92
CA ASP A 83 4.46 -9.49 0.22
C ASP A 83 3.62 -10.57 0.90
N GLY A 84 3.06 -11.48 0.11
CA GLY A 84 2.27 -12.59 0.59
C GLY A 84 1.63 -13.41 -0.54
N PRO A 85 1.17 -14.64 -0.27
CA PRO A 85 0.52 -15.48 -1.27
C PRO A 85 -0.68 -14.81 -1.97
N PRO A 86 -1.04 -15.26 -3.20
CA PRO A 86 -2.31 -14.86 -3.81
C PRO A 86 -3.47 -15.28 -2.90
N GLY A 87 -4.50 -14.44 -2.80
CA GLY A 87 -5.67 -14.71 -1.96
C GLY A 87 -5.48 -14.50 -0.45
N ILE A 88 -4.28 -14.17 0.04
CA ILE A 88 -4.06 -13.92 1.48
C ILE A 88 -4.78 -12.67 1.99
N GLY A 89 -5.14 -11.72 1.11
CA GLY A 89 -5.85 -10.50 1.48
C GLY A 89 -5.04 -9.21 1.42
N LYS A 90 -3.95 -9.16 0.63
CA LYS A 90 -3.12 -7.94 0.42
C LYS A 90 -3.95 -6.72 0.00
N THR A 91 -4.77 -6.87 -1.05
CA THR A 91 -5.71 -5.82 -1.48
C THR A 91 -6.69 -5.40 -0.38
N THR A 92 -7.17 -6.36 0.43
CA THR A 92 -8.05 -6.09 1.57
C THR A 92 -7.33 -5.25 2.64
N LEU A 93 -6.05 -5.53 2.90
CA LEU A 93 -5.22 -4.75 3.80
C LEU A 93 -5.02 -3.31 3.29
N CYS A 94 -4.71 -3.12 2.00
CA CYS A 94 -4.62 -1.79 1.39
C CYS A 94 -5.91 -0.98 1.59
N ARG A 95 -7.07 -1.61 1.39
CA ARG A 95 -8.39 -0.99 1.64
C ARG A 95 -8.63 -0.69 3.12
N LYS A 96 -8.16 -1.55 4.02
CA LYS A 96 -8.23 -1.30 5.47
C LYS A 96 -7.39 -0.08 5.85
N LEU A 97 -6.17 0.06 5.34
CA LEU A 97 -5.31 1.22 5.56
C LEU A 97 -5.98 2.53 5.09
N LEU A 98 -6.62 2.51 3.90
CA LEU A 98 -7.39 3.66 3.40
C LEU A 98 -8.58 3.99 4.29
N ASN A 99 -9.34 2.98 4.72
CA ASN A 99 -10.47 3.18 5.61
C ASN A 99 -10.01 3.76 6.96
N MET A 100 -8.92 3.23 7.51
CA MET A 100 -8.27 3.77 8.70
C MET A 100 -7.91 5.23 8.48
N TRP A 101 -7.10 5.60 7.48
CA TRP A 101 -6.78 7.01 7.19
C TRP A 101 -8.03 7.91 7.10
N SER A 102 -9.10 7.44 6.44
CA SER A 102 -10.33 8.22 6.29
C SER A 102 -11.08 8.47 7.61
N ASN A 103 -10.97 7.55 8.57
CA ASN A 103 -11.59 7.61 9.89
C ASN A 103 -10.71 8.30 10.95
N GLY A 104 -9.49 8.71 10.60
CA GLY A 104 -8.65 9.61 11.40
C GLY A 104 -7.81 9.05 12.56
N PRO A 105 -7.34 7.79 12.60
CA PRO A 105 -6.29 7.39 13.53
C PRO A 105 -5.06 8.29 13.38
N LEU A 106 -4.50 8.71 14.51
CA LEU A 106 -3.40 9.68 14.63
C LEU A 106 -2.20 9.36 13.74
N VAL A 107 -1.88 8.07 13.56
CA VAL A 107 -0.69 7.62 12.82
C VAL A 107 -0.73 8.00 11.33
N TYR A 108 -1.92 8.17 10.75
CA TYR A 108 -2.08 8.51 9.34
C TYR A 108 -2.36 10.00 9.09
N GLN A 109 -2.44 10.83 10.13
CA GLN A 109 -2.74 12.26 10.00
C GLN A 109 -1.57 13.07 9.39
N GLN A 110 -0.37 12.49 9.32
CA GLN A 110 0.78 13.10 8.67
C GLN A 110 0.65 13.25 7.14
N TYR A 111 -0.31 12.55 6.52
CA TYR A 111 -0.54 12.62 5.08
C TYR A 111 -1.74 13.50 4.74
N ASP A 112 -1.47 14.56 3.98
CA ASP A 112 -2.47 15.48 3.44
C ASP A 112 -3.34 14.80 2.36
N LEU A 113 -2.72 13.90 1.58
CA LEU A 113 -3.38 13.14 0.51
C LEU A 113 -2.93 11.69 0.50
N VAL A 114 -3.90 10.79 0.32
CA VAL A 114 -3.66 9.37 0.06
C VAL A 114 -4.28 8.99 -1.28
N LEU A 115 -3.46 8.41 -2.16
CA LEU A 115 -3.88 7.89 -3.46
C LEU A 115 -3.87 6.36 -3.43
N TYR A 116 -4.99 5.76 -3.83
CA TYR A 116 -5.07 4.32 -4.07
C TYR A 116 -5.02 4.05 -5.56
N CYS A 117 -3.99 3.34 -5.98
CA CYS A 117 -3.62 3.10 -7.37
C CYS A 117 -3.64 1.60 -7.66
N PRO A 118 -4.80 1.02 -8.06
CA PRO A 118 -4.86 -0.36 -8.49
C PRO A 118 -4.18 -0.52 -9.86
N LEU A 119 -3.09 -1.27 -9.92
CA LEU A 119 -2.25 -1.42 -11.12
C LEU A 119 -2.85 -2.37 -12.17
N ARG A 120 -3.89 -3.13 -11.85
CA ARG A 120 -4.78 -3.75 -12.85
C ARG A 120 -5.51 -2.76 -13.75
N ASP A 121 -5.71 -1.52 -13.32
CA ASP A 121 -6.28 -0.50 -14.19
C ASP A 121 -5.19 0.01 -15.13
N SER A 122 -5.36 -0.27 -16.43
CA SER A 122 -4.36 0.08 -17.44
C SER A 122 -4.05 1.57 -17.47
N LYS A 123 -5.02 2.44 -17.15
CA LYS A 123 -4.79 3.89 -17.11
C LYS A 123 -3.84 4.29 -15.98
N ILE A 124 -3.96 3.61 -14.84
CA ILE A 124 -3.09 3.84 -13.69
C ILE A 124 -1.72 3.19 -13.91
N ALA A 125 -1.69 2.00 -14.52
CA ALA A 125 -0.46 1.29 -14.87
C ALA A 125 0.42 2.06 -15.85
N GLU A 126 -0.19 2.71 -16.84
CA GLU A 126 0.46 3.48 -17.90
C GLU A 126 0.61 4.97 -17.55
N ALA A 127 0.25 5.38 -16.33
CA ALA A 127 0.37 6.75 -15.87
C ALA A 127 1.81 7.26 -16.02
N THR A 128 1.95 8.48 -16.54
CA THR A 128 3.24 9.14 -16.75
C THR A 128 3.46 10.33 -15.83
N THR A 129 2.36 10.94 -15.38
CA THR A 129 2.35 12.10 -14.49
C THR A 129 1.54 11.84 -13.22
N LEU A 130 1.77 12.63 -12.17
CA LEU A 130 0.98 12.52 -10.94
C LEU A 130 -0.52 12.77 -11.18
N ALA A 131 -0.86 13.62 -12.16
CA ALA A 131 -2.23 13.88 -12.57
C ALA A 131 -2.91 12.65 -13.20
N ASP A 132 -2.16 11.79 -13.90
CA ASP A 132 -2.70 10.59 -14.54
C ASP A 132 -3.16 9.54 -13.51
N LEU A 133 -2.65 9.60 -12.28
CA LEU A 133 -3.11 8.74 -11.18
C LEU A 133 -4.54 9.08 -10.72
N PHE A 134 -5.09 10.23 -11.11
CA PHE A 134 -6.46 10.60 -10.83
C PHE A 134 -7.40 10.10 -11.94
N VAL A 135 -8.18 9.06 -11.63
CA VAL A 135 -9.18 8.50 -12.56
C VAL A 135 -10.17 9.57 -13.07
N ARG A 136 -10.49 10.56 -12.24
CA ARG A 136 -11.35 11.69 -12.62
C ARG A 136 -10.55 12.98 -12.64
N GLN A 137 -10.29 13.47 -13.84
CA GLN A 137 -9.72 14.80 -14.06
C GLN A 137 -10.75 15.86 -13.64
N ARG A 138 -10.46 16.55 -12.55
CA ARG A 138 -11.22 17.72 -12.08
C ARG A 138 -10.37 18.97 -12.23
N TYR A 139 -11.00 20.14 -12.20
CA TYR A 139 -10.32 21.41 -12.34
C TYR A 139 -9.20 21.59 -11.31
N GLU A 140 -9.37 21.03 -10.12
CA GLU A 140 -8.44 21.13 -9.00
C GLU A 140 -7.26 20.14 -9.11
N VAL A 141 -7.34 19.11 -9.96
CA VAL A 141 -6.30 18.06 -10.05
C VAL A 141 -4.94 18.66 -10.41
N PRO A 142 -4.80 19.51 -11.45
CA PRO A 142 -3.52 20.14 -11.78
C PRO A 142 -2.93 20.96 -10.63
N MET A 143 -3.78 21.67 -9.86
CA MET A 143 -3.33 22.48 -8.72
C MET A 143 -2.80 21.59 -7.58
N VAL A 144 -3.51 20.49 -7.30
CA VAL A 144 -3.09 19.52 -6.28
C VAL A 144 -1.80 18.83 -6.70
N THR A 145 -1.69 18.39 -7.94
CA THR A 145 -0.51 17.69 -8.43
C THR A 145 0.71 18.60 -8.44
N GLU A 146 0.56 19.84 -8.91
CA GLU A 146 1.62 20.85 -8.89
C GLU A 146 2.09 21.16 -7.45
N TRP A 147 1.16 21.20 -6.48
CA TRP A 147 1.49 21.43 -5.07
C TRP A 147 2.38 20.33 -4.50
N PHE A 148 2.07 19.06 -4.78
CA PHE A 148 2.89 17.93 -4.34
C PHE A 148 4.21 17.83 -5.12
N GLU A 149 4.21 18.09 -6.43
CA GLU A 149 5.43 18.10 -7.25
C GLU A 149 6.44 19.15 -6.76
N LYS A 150 5.97 20.35 -6.39
CA LYS A 150 6.83 21.40 -5.80
C LYS A 150 7.47 21.02 -4.47
N ARG A 151 6.86 20.09 -3.73
CA ARG A 151 7.34 19.58 -2.44
C ARG A 151 7.97 18.20 -2.54
N ASN A 152 8.22 17.74 -3.76
CA ASN A 152 8.72 16.40 -4.06
C ASN A 152 7.93 15.28 -3.38
N GLY A 153 6.62 15.46 -3.21
CA GLY A 153 5.71 14.47 -2.63
C GLY A 153 5.58 14.50 -1.11
N GLU A 154 6.14 15.48 -0.40
CA GLU A 154 5.95 15.61 1.06
C GLU A 154 4.46 15.62 1.43
N GLY A 155 4.07 14.81 2.41
CA GLY A 155 2.67 14.66 2.84
C GLY A 155 1.80 13.80 1.92
N LEU A 156 2.36 13.18 0.88
CA LEU A 156 1.66 12.28 -0.03
C LEU A 156 1.94 10.81 0.32
N LEU A 157 0.88 10.01 0.40
CA LEU A 157 0.96 8.55 0.43
C LEU A 157 0.34 7.95 -0.83
N ILE A 158 1.05 7.07 -1.51
CA ILE A 158 0.55 6.35 -2.68
C ILE A 158 0.56 4.85 -2.39
N ILE A 159 -0.57 4.18 -2.58
CA ILE A 159 -0.72 2.75 -2.39
C ILE A 159 -0.86 2.09 -3.77
N PHE A 160 0.18 1.40 -4.21
CA PHE A 160 0.21 0.64 -5.45
C PHE A 160 -0.24 -0.80 -5.21
N ASP A 161 -1.49 -1.10 -5.56
CA ASP A 161 -2.06 -2.43 -5.36
C ASP A 161 -1.96 -3.26 -6.64
N GLY A 162 -1.36 -4.44 -6.56
CA GLY A 162 -1.18 -5.34 -7.71
C GLY A 162 0.09 -5.09 -8.52
N TRP A 163 1.24 -4.85 -7.87
CA TRP A 163 2.53 -4.72 -8.57
C TRP A 163 2.87 -5.93 -9.47
N ASP A 164 2.45 -7.12 -9.06
CA ASP A 164 2.57 -8.37 -9.82
C ASP A 164 1.68 -8.42 -11.08
N GLU A 165 0.72 -7.51 -11.21
CA GLU A 165 -0.18 -7.39 -12.37
C GLU A 165 0.44 -6.55 -13.51
N LEU A 166 1.50 -5.77 -13.23
CA LEU A 166 2.21 -4.99 -14.26
C LEU A 166 3.04 -5.87 -15.20
N SER A 167 3.11 -5.46 -16.47
CA SER A 167 4.05 -6.03 -17.44
C SER A 167 5.50 -5.71 -17.07
N GLU A 168 6.45 -6.51 -17.55
CA GLU A 168 7.89 -6.29 -17.29
C GLU A 168 8.35 -4.90 -17.74
N GLN A 169 7.84 -4.42 -18.88
CA GLN A 169 8.15 -3.10 -19.39
C GLN A 169 7.67 -2.01 -18.41
N LEU A 170 6.43 -2.08 -17.94
CA LEU A 170 5.87 -1.08 -17.03
C LEU A 170 6.53 -1.12 -15.65
N ARG A 171 6.99 -2.29 -15.18
CA ARG A 171 7.78 -2.36 -13.94
C ARG A 171 9.12 -1.61 -14.02
N GLN A 172 9.61 -1.31 -15.22
CA GLN A 172 10.86 -0.58 -15.44
C GLN A 172 10.64 0.91 -15.76
N SER A 173 9.60 1.22 -16.53
CA SER A 173 9.40 2.56 -17.09
C SER A 173 8.20 3.34 -16.55
N SER A 174 7.32 2.72 -15.76
CA SER A 174 6.13 3.40 -15.23
C SER A 174 6.47 4.48 -14.21
N LEU A 175 5.52 5.41 -14.02
CA LEU A 175 5.57 6.35 -12.90
C LEU A 175 5.64 5.63 -11.55
N ALA A 176 4.87 4.55 -11.38
CA ALA A 176 4.88 3.73 -10.17
C ALA A 176 6.29 3.20 -9.87
N ALA A 177 6.97 2.65 -10.88
CA ALA A 177 8.36 2.22 -10.75
C ALA A 177 9.29 3.38 -10.36
N SER A 178 9.12 4.54 -10.97
CA SER A 178 9.95 5.72 -10.69
C SER A 178 9.77 6.23 -9.26
N ILE A 179 8.54 6.23 -8.74
CA ILE A 179 8.21 6.62 -7.37
C ILE A 179 8.75 5.61 -6.34
N ILE A 180 8.55 4.31 -6.58
CA ILE A 180 9.03 3.24 -5.70
C ILE A 180 10.55 3.31 -5.57
N HIS A 181 11.27 3.50 -6.68
CA HIS A 181 12.73 3.64 -6.69
C HIS A 181 13.25 5.04 -6.29
N ARG A 182 12.37 5.95 -5.82
CA ARG A 182 12.70 7.32 -5.39
C ARG A 182 13.38 8.17 -6.49
N LYS A 183 13.13 7.87 -7.77
CA LYS A 183 13.59 8.69 -8.91
C LYS A 183 12.75 9.95 -9.09
N GLN A 184 11.49 9.88 -8.67
CA GLN A 184 10.54 10.99 -8.63
C GLN A 184 9.78 10.96 -7.29
N LEU A 185 9.39 12.13 -6.79
CA LEU A 185 8.65 12.29 -5.53
C LEU A 185 9.34 11.57 -4.35
N ASP A 186 10.62 11.86 -4.11
CA ASP A 186 11.41 11.13 -3.11
C ASP A 186 10.93 11.33 -1.65
N GLN A 187 10.14 12.39 -1.39
CA GLN A 187 9.54 12.70 -0.09
C GLN A 187 8.13 12.13 0.07
N CYS A 188 7.52 11.55 -0.96
CA CYS A 188 6.25 10.81 -0.77
C CYS A 188 6.51 9.47 -0.08
N SER A 189 5.50 8.92 0.59
CA SER A 189 5.50 7.53 1.04
C SER A 189 4.80 6.63 0.03
N ALA A 190 5.29 5.41 -0.14
CA ALA A 190 4.67 4.43 -1.04
C ALA A 190 4.56 3.05 -0.39
N ILE A 191 3.43 2.38 -0.66
CA ILE A 191 3.13 0.98 -0.29
C ILE A 191 2.94 0.18 -1.58
#